data_AF-C5BWV0-F1
#
_entry.id   AF-C5BWV0-F1
#
_cell.length_a   1.000
_cell.length_b   1.000
_cell.length_c   1.000
_cell.angle_alpha   90.00
_cell.angle_beta   90.00
_cell.angle_gamma   90.00
#
_symmetry.space_group_name_H-M   'P 1'
#
loop_
_entity.id
_entity.type
_entity.pdbx_description
1 polymer ?
#
loop_
_entity_poly.entity_id
_entity_poly.type
_entity_poly.pdbx_seq_one_letter_code
_entity_poly.pdbx_strand_id
1 'polypeptide(L)'
;MSTLTPAPTTPYALASLADVAIPDAVDSPGARWLVGVADAAAEDAYRLDHGEHAGDVAHEVADAAVPVYTADLWAVYVDLAAYREDVAELLEPTTDPERLARVALYAVAARLAALLLAGAEV
;
A
#
# COMPACT_ATOMS: atom_id res chain seq x y z
N MET A 1 -14.33 16.09 22.39
CA MET A 1 -12.88 16.34 22.18
C MET A 1 -12.26 15.03 21.74
N SER A 2 -12.46 14.64 20.48
CA SER A 2 -11.87 13.41 19.93
C SER A 2 -10.35 13.59 19.83
N THR A 3 -9.62 12.70 20.49
CA THR A 3 -8.18 12.58 20.36
C THR A 3 -7.91 11.80 19.06
N LEU A 4 -7.81 12.51 17.95
CA LEU A 4 -7.32 11.99 16.69
C LEU A 4 -5.89 11.51 16.94
N THR A 5 -5.63 10.20 16.90
CA THR A 5 -4.26 9.71 16.77
C THR A 5 -3.85 10.03 15.33
N PRO A 6 -2.88 10.93 15.09
CA PRO A 6 -2.46 11.22 13.71
C PRO A 6 -1.91 9.93 13.10
N ALA A 7 -2.36 9.61 11.89
CA ALA A 7 -1.85 8.47 11.14
C ALA A 7 -0.31 8.53 11.06
N PRO A 8 0.39 7.38 11.14
CA PRO A 8 1.85 7.36 11.04
C PRO A 8 2.29 7.97 9.70
N THR A 9 3.04 9.07 9.74
CA THR A 9 3.46 9.81 8.54
C THR A 9 4.88 9.46 8.08
N THR A 10 5.65 8.72 8.88
CA THR A 10 7.01 8.33 8.47
C THR A 10 6.97 7.04 7.64
N PRO A 11 7.79 6.92 6.58
CA PRO A 11 7.86 5.69 5.77
C PRO A 11 8.11 4.42 6.58
N TYR A 12 8.89 4.48 7.66
CA TYR A 12 9.18 3.32 8.51
C TYR A 12 7.96 2.82 9.29
N ALA A 13 7.16 3.76 9.79
CA ALA A 13 5.92 3.41 10.49
C ALA A 13 4.87 2.87 9.51
N LEU A 14 4.80 3.42 8.29
CA LEU A 14 3.96 2.88 7.21
C LEU A 14 4.41 1.47 6.80
N ALA A 15 5.72 1.22 6.69
CA ALA A 15 6.25 -0.12 6.40
C ALA A 15 5.86 -1.13 7.49
N SER A 16 5.94 -0.73 8.77
CA SER A 16 5.49 -1.57 9.88
C SER A 16 3.98 -1.80 9.86
N LEU A 17 3.18 -0.80 9.47
CA LEU A 17 1.73 -0.93 9.37
C LEU A 17 1.32 -1.85 8.21
N ALA A 18 2.04 -1.77 7.10
CA ALA A 18 1.86 -2.62 5.93
C ALA A 18 2.49 -4.01 6.09
N ASP A 19 3.16 -4.31 7.21
CA ASP A 19 3.87 -5.58 7.47
C ASP A 19 4.91 -5.95 6.38
N VAL A 20 5.70 -4.96 5.96
CA VAL A 20 6.79 -5.15 4.98
C VAL A 20 8.15 -4.82 5.58
N ALA A 21 9.22 -5.13 4.84
CA ALA A 21 10.56 -4.74 5.28
C ALA A 21 10.69 -3.21 5.37
N ILE A 22 11.57 -2.77 6.28
CA ILE A 22 11.90 -1.35 6.45
C ILE A 22 12.61 -0.87 5.18
N PRO A 23 12.15 0.22 4.53
CA PRO A 23 12.82 0.78 3.36
C PRO A 23 14.28 1.14 3.63
N ASP A 24 15.14 1.02 2.62
CA ASP A 24 16.58 1.25 2.73
C ASP A 24 16.94 2.68 3.21
N ALA A 25 16.13 3.67 2.83
CA ALA A 25 16.30 5.06 3.21
C ALA A 25 14.94 5.78 3.31
N VAL A 26 14.90 6.94 3.98
CA VAL A 26 13.65 7.73 4.12
C VAL A 26 13.08 8.19 2.77
N ASP A 27 13.91 8.26 1.74
CA ASP A 27 13.54 8.65 0.38
C ASP A 27 13.84 7.56 -0.65
N SER A 28 14.01 6.31 -0.22
CA SER A 28 14.13 5.18 -1.14
C SER A 28 12.83 4.98 -1.94
N PRO A 29 12.85 4.24 -3.06
CA PRO A 29 11.67 4.02 -3.90
C PRO A 29 10.47 3.49 -3.12
N GLY A 30 10.66 2.47 -2.28
CA GLY A 30 9.63 1.91 -1.41
C GLY A 30 9.14 2.88 -0.34
N ALA A 31 10.02 3.69 0.24
CA ALA A 31 9.63 4.72 1.19
C ALA A 31 8.70 5.77 0.56
N ARG A 32 9.06 6.28 -0.62
CA ARG A 32 8.23 7.24 -1.37
C ARG A 32 6.91 6.62 -1.79
N TRP A 33 6.94 5.35 -2.20
CA TRP A 33 5.76 4.61 -2.61
C TRP A 33 4.77 4.42 -1.44
N LEU A 34 5.25 4.02 -0.25
CA LEU A 34 4.40 3.89 0.94
C LEU A 34 3.74 5.21 1.33
N VAL A 35 4.49 6.31 1.28
CA VAL A 35 3.93 7.66 1.52
C VAL A 35 2.86 8.00 0.49
N GLY A 36 3.12 7.71 -0.80
CA GLY A 36 2.13 7.92 -1.86
C GLY A 36 0.84 7.13 -1.66
N VAL A 37 0.92 5.87 -1.22
CA VAL A 37 -0.27 5.07 -0.87
C VAL A 37 -1.04 5.71 0.30
N ALA A 38 -0.32 6.16 1.33
CA ALA A 38 -0.94 6.78 2.50
C ALA A 38 -1.62 8.12 2.15
N ASP A 39 -0.96 8.96 1.34
CA ASP A 39 -1.51 10.23 0.86
C ASP A 39 -2.76 9.98 0.01
N ALA A 40 -2.72 9.01 -0.92
CA ALA A 40 -3.86 8.64 -1.75
C ALA A 40 -5.05 8.13 -0.90
N ALA A 41 -4.79 7.29 0.10
CA ALA A 41 -5.84 6.82 1.02
C ALA A 41 -6.45 7.97 1.84
N ALA A 42 -5.63 8.92 2.29
CA ALA A 42 -6.11 10.10 3.00
C ALA A 42 -6.93 11.03 2.09
N GLU A 43 -6.52 11.19 0.84
CA GLU A 43 -7.25 11.95 -0.18
C GLU A 43 -8.60 11.31 -0.50
N ASP A 44 -8.68 9.99 -0.56
CA ASP A 44 -9.92 9.26 -0.89
C ASP A 44 -10.84 8.99 0.31
N ALA A 45 -10.41 9.31 1.54
CA ALA A 45 -11.20 9.09 2.75
C ALA A 45 -12.58 9.79 2.72
N TYR A 46 -12.70 10.93 2.02
CA TYR A 46 -14.01 11.61 1.88
C TYR A 46 -15.06 10.74 1.18
N ARG A 47 -14.67 9.74 0.39
CA ARG A 47 -15.61 8.84 -0.29
C ARG A 47 -16.41 8.00 0.70
N LEU A 48 -15.83 7.70 1.87
CA LEU A 48 -16.52 7.01 2.96
C LEU A 48 -17.68 7.85 3.51
N ASP A 49 -17.48 9.17 3.64
CA ASP A 49 -18.54 10.11 4.04
C ASP A 49 -19.68 10.18 3.00
N HIS A 50 -19.41 9.75 1.76
CA HIS A 50 -20.37 9.67 0.67
C HIS A 50 -20.98 8.26 0.52
N GLY A 51 -20.71 7.36 1.46
CA GLY A 51 -21.33 6.05 1.57
C GLY A 51 -20.62 4.93 0.82
N GLU A 52 -19.39 5.16 0.33
CA GLU A 52 -18.57 4.08 -0.24
C GLU A 52 -17.97 3.17 0.84
N HIS A 53 -17.74 1.91 0.50
CA HIS A 53 -17.14 0.95 1.43
C HIS A 53 -15.61 1.11 1.47
N ALA A 54 -15.03 1.14 2.67
CA ALA A 54 -13.58 1.28 2.85
C ALA A 54 -12.75 0.22 2.13
N GLY A 55 -13.27 -1.01 2.02
CA GLY A 55 -12.61 -2.08 1.26
C GLY A 55 -12.51 -1.77 -0.24
N ASP A 56 -13.58 -1.24 -0.84
CA ASP A 56 -13.61 -0.89 -2.26
C ASP A 56 -12.65 0.27 -2.54
N VAL A 57 -12.69 1.31 -1.70
CA VAL A 57 -11.77 2.45 -1.79
C VAL A 57 -10.31 2.00 -1.63
N ALA A 58 -10.01 1.10 -0.68
CA ALA A 58 -8.67 0.57 -0.48
C ALA A 58 -8.14 -0.19 -1.70
N HIS A 59 -8.99 -0.97 -2.38
CA HIS A 59 -8.62 -1.70 -3.58
C HIS A 59 -8.37 -0.76 -4.77
N GLU A 60 -9.13 0.31 -4.91
CA GLU A 60 -8.90 1.32 -5.94
C GLU A 60 -7.60 2.10 -5.73
N VAL A 61 -7.32 2.51 -4.49
CA VAL A 61 -6.02 3.12 -4.11
C VAL A 61 -4.88 2.16 -4.43
N ALA A 62 -5.04 0.87 -4.08
CA ALA A 62 -4.00 -0.13 -4.32
C ALA A 62 -3.72 -0.36 -5.80
N ASP A 63 -4.76 -0.47 -6.63
CA ASP A 63 -4.62 -0.64 -8.08
C ASP A 63 -3.91 0.55 -8.72
N ALA A 64 -4.28 1.77 -8.33
CA ALA A 64 -3.66 3.00 -8.80
C ALA A 64 -2.20 3.16 -8.36
N ALA A 65 -1.82 2.58 -7.22
CA ALA A 65 -0.48 2.70 -6.66
C ALA A 65 0.55 1.78 -7.32
N VAL A 66 0.15 0.70 -8.01
CA VAL A 66 1.10 -0.27 -8.58
C VAL A 66 1.97 0.41 -9.66
N PRO A 67 3.31 0.41 -9.55
CA PRO A 67 4.16 1.05 -10.54
C PRO A 67 3.98 0.47 -11.94
N VAL A 68 3.78 1.34 -12.94
CA VAL A 68 3.59 0.92 -14.34
C VAL A 68 4.92 0.64 -15.01
N TYR A 69 5.95 1.46 -14.75
CA TYR A 69 7.26 1.31 -15.34
C TYR A 69 8.07 0.20 -14.66
N THR A 70 8.69 -0.65 -15.47
CA THR A 70 9.44 -1.83 -15.02
C THR A 70 10.53 -1.47 -14.01
N ALA A 71 11.28 -0.39 -14.22
CA ALA A 71 12.34 0.03 -13.30
C ALA A 71 11.80 0.38 -11.91
N ASP A 72 10.71 1.15 -11.84
CA ASP A 72 10.10 1.58 -10.59
C ASP A 72 9.47 0.39 -9.86
N LEU A 73 8.81 -0.51 -10.60
CA LEU A 73 8.22 -1.74 -10.06
C LEU A 73 9.27 -2.54 -9.29
N TRP A 74 10.40 -2.85 -9.93
CA TRP A 74 11.45 -3.66 -9.30
C TRP A 74 12.15 -2.93 -8.16
N ALA A 75 12.34 -1.61 -8.29
CA ALA A 75 12.94 -0.81 -7.25
C ALA A 75 12.10 -0.83 -5.96
N VAL A 76 10.79 -0.63 -6.07
CA VAL A 76 9.86 -0.71 -4.92
C VAL A 76 9.77 -2.13 -4.38
N TYR A 77 9.64 -3.12 -5.27
CA TYR A 77 9.46 -4.53 -4.89
C TYR A 77 10.63 -5.07 -4.06
N VAL A 78 11.86 -4.73 -4.42
CA VAL A 78 13.06 -5.17 -3.69
C VAL A 78 13.26 -4.37 -2.40
N ASP A 79 13.09 -3.05 -2.44
CA ASP A 79 13.28 -2.16 -1.28
C ASP A 79 12.35 -2.53 -0.10
N LEU A 80 11.13 -2.99 -0.39
CA LEU A 80 10.16 -3.44 0.63
C LEU A 80 10.21 -4.95 0.91
N ALA A 81 11.11 -5.68 0.26
CA ALA A 81 11.16 -7.14 0.27
C ALA A 81 9.80 -7.81 -0.04
N ALA A 82 9.03 -7.22 -0.96
CA ALA A 82 7.66 -7.65 -1.29
C ALA A 82 7.61 -9.04 -1.94
N TYR A 83 8.75 -9.61 -2.34
CA TYR A 83 8.85 -11.03 -2.75
C TYR A 83 8.52 -12.03 -1.64
N ARG A 84 8.35 -11.57 -0.39
CA ARG A 84 7.89 -12.39 0.73
C ARG A 84 6.37 -12.49 0.83
N GLU A 85 5.64 -11.68 0.08
CA GLU A 85 4.18 -11.68 0.11
C GLU A 85 3.62 -12.99 -0.44
N ASP A 86 2.61 -13.53 0.24
CA ASP A 86 1.85 -14.66 -0.26
C ASP A 86 0.73 -14.15 -1.17
N VAL A 87 0.90 -14.36 -2.47
CA VAL A 87 -0.03 -13.92 -3.51
C VAL A 87 -0.89 -15.05 -4.07
N ALA A 88 -0.81 -16.26 -3.49
CA ALA A 88 -1.48 -17.44 -4.03
C ALA A 88 -3.01 -17.30 -4.06
N GLU A 89 -3.60 -16.53 -3.15
CA GLU A 89 -5.04 -16.27 -3.13
C GLU A 89 -5.48 -15.22 -4.16
N LEU A 90 -4.56 -14.39 -4.63
CA LEU A 90 -4.84 -13.28 -5.56
C LEU A 90 -4.51 -13.63 -7.01
N LEU A 91 -3.83 -14.74 -7.25
CA LEU A 91 -3.28 -15.08 -8.55
C LEU A 91 -3.30 -16.57 -8.81
N GLU A 92 -3.71 -16.95 -10.03
CA GLU A 92 -3.48 -18.30 -10.53
C GLU A 92 -1.98 -18.61 -10.60
N PRO A 93 -1.56 -19.87 -10.38
CA PRO A 93 -0.16 -20.26 -10.48
C PRO A 93 0.49 -19.78 -11.78
N THR A 94 1.54 -18.98 -11.68
CA THR A 94 2.25 -18.40 -12.81
C THR A 94 3.76 -18.42 -12.59
N THR A 95 4.51 -18.40 -13.69
CA THR A 95 5.97 -18.24 -13.69
C THR A 95 6.40 -16.84 -14.16
N ASP A 96 5.45 -15.93 -14.41
CA ASP A 96 5.73 -14.55 -14.79
C ASP A 96 6.11 -13.71 -13.55
N PRO A 97 7.40 -13.33 -13.42
CA PRO A 97 7.87 -12.62 -12.24
C PRO A 97 7.35 -11.18 -12.16
N GLU A 98 7.04 -10.54 -13.30
CA GLU A 98 6.48 -9.19 -13.29
C GLU A 98 5.06 -9.21 -12.74
N ARG A 99 4.26 -10.18 -13.18
CA ARG A 99 2.89 -10.36 -12.67
C ARG A 99 2.89 -10.65 -11.17
N LEU A 100 3.80 -11.50 -10.67
CA LEU A 100 3.96 -11.76 -9.24
C LEU A 100 4.32 -10.48 -8.47
N ALA A 101 5.28 -9.70 -8.98
CA ALA A 101 5.70 -8.45 -8.33
C ALA A 101 4.57 -7.40 -8.26
N ARG A 102 3.80 -7.25 -9.34
CA ARG A 102 2.63 -6.35 -9.37
C ARG A 102 1.57 -6.74 -8.33
N VAL A 103 1.23 -8.03 -8.26
CA VAL A 103 0.22 -8.51 -7.29
C VAL A 103 0.72 -8.40 -5.85
N ALA A 104 2.01 -8.64 -5.59
CA ALA A 104 2.59 -8.45 -4.28
C ALA A 104 2.48 -6.99 -3.81
N LEU A 105 2.86 -6.03 -4.66
CA LEU A 105 2.74 -4.61 -4.33
C LEU A 105 1.28 -4.16 -4.19
N TYR A 106 0.38 -4.70 -5.02
CA TYR A 106 -1.06 -4.48 -4.85
C TYR A 106 -1.53 -4.97 -3.47
N ALA A 107 -1.15 -6.17 -3.04
CA ALA A 107 -1.54 -6.73 -1.75
C ALA A 107 -1.05 -5.86 -0.58
N VAL A 108 0.19 -5.38 -0.66
CA VAL A 108 0.78 -4.45 0.33
C VAL A 108 0.00 -3.13 0.36
N ALA A 109 -0.29 -2.53 -0.81
CA ALA A 109 -1.02 -1.28 -0.88
C ALA A 109 -2.46 -1.41 -0.36
N ALA A 110 -3.16 -2.48 -0.73
CA ALA A 110 -4.53 -2.74 -0.28
C ALA A 110 -4.60 -2.90 1.24
N ARG A 111 -3.64 -3.65 1.83
CA ARG A 111 -3.52 -3.80 3.28
C ARG A 111 -3.29 -2.45 3.97
N LEU A 112 -2.34 -1.66 3.48
CA LEU A 112 -2.01 -0.36 4.06
C LEU A 112 -3.20 0.61 3.96
N ALA A 113 -3.80 0.74 2.78
CA ALA A 113 -4.94 1.62 2.55
C ALA A 113 -6.15 1.22 3.42
N ALA A 114 -6.46 -0.08 3.51
CA ALA A 114 -7.56 -0.56 4.36
C ALA A 114 -7.33 -0.21 5.85
N LEU A 115 -6.11 -0.37 6.35
CA LEU A 115 -5.78 -0.03 7.74
C LEU A 115 -5.88 1.48 8.01
N LEU A 116 -5.48 2.31 7.06
CA LEU A 116 -5.58 3.77 7.17
C LEU A 116 -7.02 4.26 7.11
N LEU A 117 -7.81 3.74 6.17
CA LEU A 117 -9.22 4.09 6.00
C LEU A 117 -10.08 3.60 7.17
N ALA A 118 -9.83 2.40 7.71
CA ALA A 118 -10.51 1.92 8.91
C ALA A 118 -10.21 2.81 10.14
N GLY A 119 -9.03 3.43 10.20
CA GLY A 119 -8.69 4.42 11.21
C GLY A 119 -9.42 5.76 11.05
N ALA A 120 -9.99 6.04 9.87
CA ALA A 120 -10.73 7.27 9.56
C ALA A 120 -12.25 7.17 9.84
N GLU A 121 -12.81 5.97 10.01
CA GLU A 121 -14.25 5.74 10.25
C GLU A 121 -14.74 6.10 11.69
N VAL A 122 -14.06 7.00 12.41
CA VAL A 122 -14.32 7.29 13.86
C VAL A 122 -14.75 8.72 14.15
#